data_AF-A0A914ITN8-F1
#
_entry.id   AF-A0A914ITN8-F1
#
_cell.length_a   1.000
_cell.length_b   1.000
_cell.length_c   1.000
_cell.angle_alpha   90.00
_cell.angle_beta   90.00
_cell.angle_gamma   90.00
#
_symmetry.space_group_name_H-M   'P 1'
#
loop_
_entity.id
_entity.type
_entity.pdbx_description
1 polymer ?
#
loop_
_entity_poly.entity_id
_entity_poly.type
_entity_poly.pdbx_seq_one_letter_code
_entity_poly.pdbx_strand_id
1 'polypeptide(L)'
;MMDDIVYFIGLPLIIGVISYYFIKFINSGLNSSISVSVKDEVPVFQKNTTLFYKHHIGSYSDHSSALKEIISLLPQGSSTVQILYDDERSKVPKHLQSAIGCIFGEDGEDFYTQNFAVQLKRFGYERLVIKSVGKVLFCVVPNNQSWFSFLNLKYRVRSALSTAFDELETKPESMVIIHVIDTSKNLAYSFIPLENVEEFIDAQFLQQDELEAKLARQKFDSDESSSESEPDLSENEGGDEANDEEQE
;
A
#
# COMPACT_ATOMS: atom_id res chain seq x y z
N MET A 1 -12.01 45.63 14.84
CA MET A 1 -12.82 44.88 13.84
C MET A 1 -12.05 43.70 13.26
N MET A 2 -10.86 43.88 12.66
CA MET A 2 -10.06 42.75 12.16
C MET A 2 -9.48 41.89 13.30
N ASP A 3 -9.00 42.53 14.38
CA ASP A 3 -8.53 41.83 15.57
C ASP A 3 -9.65 41.04 16.26
N ASP A 4 -10.84 41.63 16.36
CA ASP A 4 -12.01 40.95 16.93
C ASP A 4 -12.39 39.70 16.11
N ILE A 5 -12.34 39.76 14.77
CA ILE A 5 -12.60 38.60 13.91
C ILE A 5 -11.56 37.49 14.14
N VAL A 6 -10.28 37.86 14.28
CA VAL A 6 -9.20 36.89 14.55
C VAL A 6 -9.38 36.24 15.92
N TYR A 7 -9.76 36.98 16.96
CA TYR A 7 -9.95 36.43 18.30
C TYR A 7 -11.26 35.64 18.45
N PHE A 8 -12.37 36.10 17.88
CA PHE A 8 -13.68 35.45 18.04
C PHE A 8 -13.92 34.28 17.07
N ILE A 9 -13.24 34.27 15.92
CA ILE A 9 -13.42 33.22 14.90
C ILE A 9 -12.11 32.45 14.67
N GLY A 10 -10.99 33.16 14.50
CA GLY A 10 -9.70 32.54 14.23
C GLY A 10 -9.21 31.64 15.37
N LEU A 11 -9.22 32.13 16.60
CA LEU A 11 -8.73 31.38 17.76
C LEU A 11 -9.55 30.09 18.03
N PRO A 12 -10.90 30.10 18.05
CA PRO A 12 -11.68 28.87 18.19
C PRO A 12 -11.45 27.85 17.06
N LEU A 13 -11.30 28.31 15.81
CA LEU A 13 -11.00 27.42 14.68
C LEU A 13 -9.62 26.75 14.85
N ILE A 14 -8.61 27.51 15.24
CA ILE A 14 -7.26 26.95 15.50
C ILE A 14 -7.33 25.92 16.63
N ILE A 15 -8.01 26.23 17.74
CA ILE A 15 -8.19 25.29 18.85
C ILE A 15 -8.91 24.03 18.35
N GLY A 16 -9.98 24.17 17.56
CA GLY A 16 -10.71 23.05 16.97
C GLY A 16 -9.83 22.15 16.10
N VAL A 17 -8.99 22.75 15.24
CA VAL A 17 -8.03 22.02 14.39
C VAL A 17 -6.98 21.29 15.24
N ILE A 18 -6.41 21.96 16.25
CA ILE A 18 -5.44 21.35 17.17
C ILE A 18 -6.08 20.18 17.91
N SER A 19 -7.27 20.38 18.48
CA SER A 19 -8.01 19.32 19.19
C SER A 19 -8.32 18.14 18.27
N TYR A 20 -8.71 18.38 17.01
CA TYR A 20 -8.94 17.33 16.03
C TYR A 20 -7.69 16.47 15.80
N TYR A 21 -6.54 17.09 15.53
CA TYR A 21 -5.29 16.35 15.31
C TYR A 21 -4.77 15.69 16.60
N PHE A 22 -4.97 16.31 17.76
CA PHE A 22 -4.59 15.75 19.05
C PHE A 22 -5.39 14.47 19.37
N ILE A 23 -6.70 14.46 19.12
CA ILE A 23 -7.55 13.26 19.25
C ILE A 23 -7.08 12.18 18.27
N LYS A 24 -6.80 12.54 17.01
CA LYS A 24 -6.25 11.59 16.03
C LYS A 24 -4.91 11.02 16.48
N PHE A 25 -4.03 11.82 17.05
CA PHE A 25 -2.73 11.38 17.58
C PHE A 25 -2.90 10.37 18.73
N ILE A 26 -3.71 10.70 19.75
CA ILE A 26 -3.96 9.81 20.90
C ILE A 26 -4.51 8.45 20.44
N ASN A 27 -5.47 8.47 19.51
CA ASN A 27 -6.15 7.26 19.04
C ASN A 27 -5.40 6.51 17.93
N SER A 28 -4.20 6.98 17.53
CA SER A 28 -3.47 6.40 16.39
C SER A 28 -2.56 5.22 16.74
N GLY A 29 -2.33 4.97 18.02
CA GLY A 29 -1.32 4.03 18.50
C GLY A 29 0.12 4.57 18.47
N LEU A 30 0.38 5.77 17.92
CA LEU A 30 1.74 6.30 17.76
C LEU A 30 2.48 6.53 19.09
N ASN A 31 1.75 6.78 20.18
CA ASN A 31 2.32 6.89 21.54
C ASN A 31 2.08 5.63 22.39
N SER A 32 1.56 4.55 21.80
CA SER A 32 1.33 3.29 22.53
C SER A 32 2.63 2.50 22.69
N SER A 33 2.69 1.67 23.73
CA SER A 33 3.74 0.66 23.83
C SER A 33 3.46 -0.47 22.84
N ILE A 34 4.47 -0.87 22.08
CA ILE A 34 4.36 -1.97 21.12
C ILE A 34 4.91 -3.21 21.80
N SER A 35 4.02 -4.16 22.09
CA SER A 35 4.40 -5.47 22.60
C SER A 35 4.40 -6.45 21.43
N VAL A 36 5.58 -6.99 21.13
CA VAL A 36 5.76 -8.05 20.15
C VAL A 36 5.90 -9.37 20.91
N SER A 37 5.19 -10.40 20.45
CA SER A 37 5.19 -11.72 21.08
C SER A 37 5.06 -12.80 20.03
N VAL A 38 5.64 -13.97 20.29
CA VAL A 38 5.37 -15.16 19.49
C VAL A 38 3.97 -15.68 19.84
N LYS A 39 3.18 -16.01 18.82
CA LYS A 39 1.84 -16.59 18.97
C LYS A 39 1.67 -17.75 18.01
N ASP A 40 0.78 -18.68 18.37
CA ASP A 40 0.43 -19.84 17.54
C ASP A 40 -0.81 -19.57 16.67
N GLU A 41 -1.36 -18.36 16.73
CA GLU A 41 -2.51 -17.96 15.96
C GLU A 41 -2.55 -16.44 15.73
N VAL A 42 -3.15 -16.04 14.61
CA VAL A 42 -3.49 -14.65 14.28
C VAL A 42 -5.01 -14.56 14.16
N PRO A 43 -5.69 -13.60 14.83
CA PRO A 43 -7.16 -13.50 14.79
C PRO A 43 -7.80 -13.44 13.40
N VAL A 44 -7.01 -13.11 12.37
CA VAL A 44 -7.47 -12.91 11.00
C VAL A 44 -7.06 -14.06 10.05
N PHE A 45 -6.22 -14.98 10.52
CA PHE A 45 -5.73 -16.13 9.74
C PHE A 45 -5.80 -17.44 10.54
N GLN A 46 -6.77 -17.57 11.45
CA GLN A 46 -7.01 -18.83 12.16
C GLN A 46 -7.51 -19.94 11.22
N LYS A 47 -8.05 -19.56 10.06
CA LYS A 47 -8.61 -20.46 9.06
C LYS A 47 -8.17 -20.05 7.66
N ASN A 48 -8.58 -20.81 6.64
CA ASN A 48 -8.20 -20.52 5.27
C ASN A 48 -8.81 -19.19 4.83
N THR A 49 -7.97 -18.22 4.50
CA THR A 49 -8.38 -16.84 4.26
C THR A 49 -8.25 -16.53 2.78
N THR A 50 -9.35 -16.10 2.16
CA THR A 50 -9.33 -15.61 0.78
C THR A 50 -8.98 -14.14 0.75
N LEU A 51 -7.97 -13.79 -0.02
CA LEU A 51 -7.51 -12.43 -0.27
C LEU A 51 -7.73 -12.06 -1.74
N PHE A 52 -8.00 -10.78 -1.98
CA PHE A 52 -7.79 -10.15 -3.29
C PHE A 52 -6.66 -9.14 -3.16
N TYR A 53 -5.65 -9.23 -4.03
CA TYR A 53 -4.44 -8.42 -3.94
C TYR A 53 -3.98 -7.90 -5.30
N LYS A 54 -3.22 -6.82 -5.29
CA LYS A 54 -2.39 -6.36 -6.41
C LYS A 54 -0.94 -6.42 -5.99
N HIS A 55 -0.10 -7.00 -6.84
CA HIS A 55 1.34 -6.95 -6.66
C HIS A 55 1.87 -5.57 -7.07
N HIS A 56 2.85 -5.09 -6.32
CA HIS A 56 3.51 -3.82 -6.56
C HIS A 56 5.03 -4.01 -6.49
N ILE A 57 5.73 -3.40 -7.44
CA ILE A 57 7.18 -3.26 -7.44
C ILE A 57 7.48 -1.77 -7.27
N GLY A 58 8.31 -1.43 -6.28
CA GLY A 58 8.69 -0.05 -5.98
C GLY A 58 8.65 0.25 -4.49
N SER A 59 8.92 1.51 -4.14
CA SER A 59 9.07 1.90 -2.75
C SER A 59 7.78 1.74 -1.96
N TYR A 60 7.88 1.24 -0.72
CA TYR A 60 6.72 1.16 0.15
C TYR A 60 6.18 2.52 0.58
N SER A 61 6.88 3.64 0.31
CA SER A 61 6.30 4.98 0.46
C SER A 61 5.06 5.20 -0.41
N ASP A 62 4.99 4.50 -1.53
CA ASP A 62 3.97 4.72 -2.56
C ASP A 62 2.71 3.88 -2.28
N HIS A 63 2.74 3.02 -1.26
CA HIS A 63 1.60 2.20 -0.82
C HIS A 63 0.36 3.00 -0.45
N SER A 64 0.52 4.29 -0.12
CA SER A 64 -0.62 5.13 0.25
C SER A 64 -1.62 5.32 -0.89
N SER A 65 -1.20 5.31 -2.16
CA SER A 65 -2.10 5.42 -3.30
C SER A 65 -2.87 4.10 -3.52
N ALA A 66 -2.17 2.97 -3.54
CA ALA A 66 -2.76 1.64 -3.66
C ALA A 66 -3.73 1.34 -2.51
N LEU A 67 -3.38 1.73 -1.28
CA LEU A 67 -4.25 1.58 -0.12
C LEU A 67 -5.51 2.45 -0.25
N LYS A 68 -5.38 3.70 -0.71
CA LYS A 68 -6.54 4.57 -0.96
C LYS A 68 -7.45 3.99 -2.04
N GLU A 69 -6.88 3.45 -3.12
CA GLU A 69 -7.63 2.78 -4.19
C GLU A 69 -8.48 1.65 -3.61
N ILE A 70 -7.87 0.68 -2.92
CA ILE A 70 -8.63 -0.47 -2.40
C ILE A 70 -9.67 -0.03 -1.34
N ILE A 71 -9.33 0.91 -0.45
CA ILE A 71 -10.28 1.43 0.54
C ILE A 71 -11.50 2.06 -0.14
N SER A 72 -11.31 2.75 -1.27
CA SER A 72 -12.42 3.38 -2.01
C SER A 72 -13.37 2.36 -2.66
N LEU A 73 -12.90 1.14 -2.89
CA LEU A 73 -13.70 0.04 -3.45
C LEU A 73 -14.41 -0.76 -2.36
N LEU A 74 -13.88 -0.77 -1.14
CA LEU A 74 -14.37 -1.64 -0.07
C LEU A 74 -15.60 -1.10 0.66
N PRO A 75 -16.54 -1.98 1.04
CA PRO A 75 -17.60 -1.63 1.99
C PRO A 75 -17.04 -1.13 3.32
N GLN A 76 -17.81 -0.31 4.04
CA GLN A 76 -17.41 0.15 5.37
C GLN A 76 -17.22 -1.03 6.35
N GLY A 77 -16.15 -1.00 7.14
CA GLY A 77 -15.82 -2.06 8.10
C GLY A 77 -14.98 -3.21 7.52
N SER A 78 -14.60 -3.13 6.25
CA SER A 78 -13.74 -4.12 5.60
C SER A 78 -12.30 -4.10 6.12
N SER A 79 -11.61 -5.24 5.97
CA SER A 79 -10.20 -5.38 6.32
C SER A 79 -9.32 -5.30 5.08
N THR A 80 -8.31 -4.42 5.13
CA THR A 80 -7.25 -4.35 4.10
C THR A 80 -6.03 -5.13 4.57
N VAL A 81 -5.30 -5.71 3.62
CA VAL A 81 -4.04 -6.42 3.87
C VAL A 81 -2.91 -5.79 3.06
N GLN A 82 -1.73 -5.74 3.65
CA GLN A 82 -0.47 -5.41 2.99
C GLN A 82 0.54 -6.49 3.35
N ILE A 83 1.17 -7.07 2.35
CA ILE A 83 2.24 -8.06 2.48
C ILE A 83 3.49 -7.41 1.93
N LEU A 84 4.53 -7.34 2.76
CA LEU A 84 5.82 -6.74 2.43
C LEU A 84 6.83 -7.87 2.32
N TYR A 85 7.28 -8.17 1.11
CA TYR A 85 8.14 -9.31 0.85
C TYR A 85 9.60 -9.04 1.20
N ASP A 86 9.99 -7.77 1.13
CA ASP A 86 11.37 -7.34 1.24
C ASP A 86 11.66 -6.50 2.47
N ASP A 87 12.89 -6.62 2.96
CA ASP A 87 13.47 -5.71 3.95
C ASP A 87 14.03 -4.45 3.28
N GLU A 88 13.43 -3.31 3.60
CA GLU A 88 13.86 -1.97 3.15
C GLU A 88 15.29 -1.61 3.59
N ARG A 89 15.84 -2.29 4.61
CA ARG A 89 17.22 -2.07 5.07
C ARG A 89 18.26 -2.68 4.14
N SER A 90 17.89 -3.73 3.40
CA SER A 90 18.82 -4.53 2.59
C SER A 90 18.61 -4.35 1.09
N LYS A 91 17.42 -3.93 0.64
CA LYS A 91 17.10 -3.75 -0.79
C LYS A 91 16.91 -2.29 -1.18
N VAL A 92 17.28 -1.99 -2.43
CA VAL A 92 17.09 -0.67 -3.04
C VAL A 92 15.58 -0.40 -3.20
N PRO A 93 15.06 0.81 -2.91
CA PRO A 93 13.62 1.08 -2.92
C PRO A 93 12.87 0.68 -4.19
N LYS A 94 13.50 0.80 -5.37
CA LYS A 94 12.91 0.42 -6.66
C LYS A 94 12.76 -1.09 -6.89
N HIS A 95 13.40 -1.91 -6.05
CA HIS A 95 13.40 -3.37 -6.10
C HIS A 95 12.55 -4.01 -4.99
N LEU A 96 11.88 -3.19 -4.17
CA LEU A 96 10.99 -3.71 -3.15
C LEU A 96 9.70 -4.22 -3.80
N GLN A 97 9.19 -5.32 -3.28
CA GLN A 97 7.97 -5.98 -3.73
C GLN A 97 6.96 -6.08 -2.60
N SER A 98 5.69 -5.86 -2.92
CA SER A 98 4.60 -5.98 -1.98
C SER A 98 3.32 -6.45 -2.64
N ALA A 99 2.39 -6.95 -1.85
CA ALA A 99 1.02 -7.18 -2.27
C ALA A 99 0.07 -6.37 -1.38
N ILE A 100 -0.83 -5.61 -2.00
CA ILE A 100 -1.81 -4.77 -1.29
C ILE A 100 -3.21 -5.17 -1.72
N GLY A 101 -4.11 -5.33 -0.76
CA GLY A 101 -5.38 -5.95 -1.02
C GLY A 101 -6.40 -5.86 0.10
N CYS A 102 -7.37 -6.74 0.02
CA CYS A 102 -8.42 -6.91 1.02
C CYS A 102 -8.65 -8.36 1.37
N ILE A 103 -9.16 -8.58 2.56
CA ILE A 103 -9.64 -9.87 3.01
C ILE A 103 -11.07 -10.04 2.53
N PHE A 104 -11.34 -11.10 1.77
CA PHE A 104 -12.60 -11.29 1.07
C PHE A 104 -13.48 -12.37 1.69
N GLY A 105 -12.89 -13.36 2.36
CA GLY A 105 -13.65 -14.46 2.94
C GLY A 105 -12.78 -15.40 3.76
N GLU A 106 -13.43 -16.34 4.43
CA GLU A 106 -12.82 -17.31 5.34
C GLU A 106 -13.48 -18.68 5.15
N ASP A 107 -12.69 -19.75 5.06
CA ASP A 107 -13.13 -21.14 4.84
C ASP A 107 -14.09 -21.35 3.66
N GLY A 108 -13.92 -20.54 2.61
CA GLY A 108 -14.73 -20.60 1.41
C GLY A 108 -16.05 -19.83 1.50
N GLU A 109 -16.34 -19.21 2.64
CA GLU A 109 -17.45 -18.27 2.80
C GLU A 109 -16.97 -16.86 2.48
N ASP A 110 -17.59 -16.25 1.46
CA ASP A 110 -17.27 -14.90 1.01
C ASP A 110 -18.00 -13.86 1.88
N PHE A 111 -17.26 -12.88 2.42
CA PHE A 111 -17.84 -11.75 3.16
C PHE A 111 -18.61 -10.77 2.27
N TYR A 112 -18.33 -10.80 0.96
CA TYR A 112 -18.90 -9.90 -0.02
C TYR A 112 -19.50 -10.66 -1.20
N THR A 113 -20.39 -9.99 -1.93
CA THR A 113 -21.05 -10.59 -3.09
C THR A 113 -20.07 -10.93 -4.22
N GLN A 114 -20.42 -11.91 -5.06
CA GLN A 114 -19.61 -12.26 -6.25
C GLN A 114 -19.43 -11.09 -7.23
N ASN A 115 -20.40 -10.17 -7.30
CA ASN A 115 -20.26 -8.96 -8.11
C ASN A 115 -19.05 -8.12 -7.68
N PHE A 116 -18.75 -8.10 -6.38
CA PHE A 116 -17.58 -7.40 -5.85
C PHE A 116 -16.28 -8.10 -6.25
N ALA A 117 -16.22 -9.43 -6.18
CA ALA A 117 -15.07 -10.19 -6.70
C ALA A 117 -14.82 -9.91 -8.20
N VAL A 118 -15.88 -9.82 -9.01
CA VAL A 118 -15.77 -9.47 -10.44
C VAL A 118 -15.23 -8.05 -10.62
N GLN A 119 -15.67 -7.09 -9.82
CA GLN A 119 -15.14 -5.73 -9.85
C GLN A 119 -13.64 -5.70 -9.50
N LEU A 120 -13.25 -6.32 -8.38
CA LEU A 120 -11.83 -6.41 -7.98
C LEU A 120 -10.96 -6.98 -9.11
N LYS A 121 -11.39 -8.07 -9.75
CA LYS A 121 -10.69 -8.62 -10.91
C LYS A 121 -10.59 -7.64 -12.09
N ARG A 122 -11.65 -6.90 -12.40
CA ARG A 122 -11.63 -5.87 -13.45
C ARG A 122 -10.66 -4.74 -13.15
N PHE A 123 -10.49 -4.40 -11.86
CA PHE A 123 -9.48 -3.44 -11.43
C PHE A 123 -8.06 -4.03 -11.42
N GLY A 124 -7.88 -5.33 -11.69
CA GLY A 124 -6.57 -5.99 -11.75
C GLY A 124 -6.14 -6.65 -10.44
N TYR A 125 -7.05 -6.87 -9.49
CA TYR A 125 -6.76 -7.66 -8.29
C TYR A 125 -6.86 -9.16 -8.59
N GLU A 126 -5.88 -9.92 -8.11
CA GLU A 126 -5.83 -11.37 -8.18
C GLU A 126 -6.30 -12.02 -6.88
N ARG A 127 -6.77 -13.26 -6.97
CA ARG A 127 -7.27 -14.02 -5.82
C ARG A 127 -6.15 -14.91 -5.28
N LEU A 128 -5.88 -14.83 -3.99
CA LEU A 128 -4.99 -15.73 -3.24
C LEU A 128 -5.78 -16.39 -2.12
N VAL A 129 -5.50 -17.64 -1.81
CA VAL A 129 -6.02 -18.31 -0.62
C VAL A 129 -4.84 -18.65 0.26
N ILE A 130 -4.78 -18.02 1.43
CA ILE A 130 -3.75 -18.27 2.43
C ILE A 130 -4.30 -19.30 3.42
N LYS A 131 -3.57 -20.37 3.67
CA LYS A 131 -3.97 -21.37 4.68
C LYS A 131 -3.91 -20.79 6.09
N SER A 132 -4.55 -21.47 7.04
CA SER A 132 -4.43 -21.14 8.46
C SER A 132 -2.97 -21.02 8.89
N VAL A 133 -2.67 -19.99 9.66
CA VAL A 133 -1.31 -19.65 10.06
C VAL A 133 -1.08 -20.14 11.48
N GLY A 134 -0.02 -20.93 11.66
CA GLY A 134 0.42 -21.39 12.97
C GLY A 134 1.29 -20.35 13.66
N LYS A 135 2.60 -20.58 13.68
CA LYS A 135 3.52 -19.77 14.48
C LYS A 135 3.88 -18.44 13.81
N VAL A 136 3.70 -17.35 14.54
CA VAL A 136 3.98 -15.98 14.09
C VAL A 136 4.68 -15.16 15.16
N LEU A 137 5.45 -14.17 14.73
CA LEU A 137 5.80 -13.03 15.54
C LEU A 137 4.74 -11.95 15.36
N PHE A 138 4.01 -11.58 16.41
CA PHE A 138 2.77 -10.82 16.30
C PHE A 138 2.75 -9.60 17.23
N CYS A 139 2.16 -8.51 16.74
CA CYS A 139 1.72 -7.40 17.55
C CYS A 139 0.38 -6.84 17.04
N VAL A 140 -0.31 -6.13 17.93
CA VAL A 140 -1.55 -5.42 17.61
C VAL A 140 -1.44 -4.00 18.15
N VAL A 141 -1.85 -3.03 17.34
CA VAL A 141 -1.84 -1.62 17.71
C VAL A 141 -3.15 -0.95 17.32
N PRO A 142 -3.57 0.11 18.03
CA PRO A 142 -4.66 0.97 17.56
C PRO A 142 -4.35 1.53 16.17
N ASN A 143 -5.36 1.60 15.31
CA ASN A 143 -5.27 2.19 13.99
C ASN A 143 -6.57 2.90 13.63
N ASN A 144 -6.53 4.24 13.63
CA ASN A 144 -7.67 5.08 13.30
C ASN A 144 -7.60 5.65 11.88
N GLN A 145 -6.80 5.01 11.01
CA GLN A 145 -6.57 5.37 9.61
C GLN A 145 -6.04 6.81 9.41
N SER A 146 -5.49 7.42 10.46
CA SER A 146 -4.84 8.73 10.33
C SER A 146 -3.40 8.59 9.83
N TRP A 147 -2.85 9.72 9.39
CA TRP A 147 -1.42 9.85 9.11
C TRP A 147 -0.54 9.36 10.27
N PHE A 148 -0.94 9.59 11.52
CA PHE A 148 -0.19 9.10 12.68
C PHE A 148 -0.20 7.56 12.79
N SER A 149 -1.31 6.90 12.42
CA SER A 149 -1.35 5.43 12.39
C SER A 149 -0.47 4.87 11.28
N PHE A 150 -0.42 5.54 10.13
CA PHE A 150 0.53 5.21 9.07
C PHE A 150 1.98 5.33 9.53
N LEU A 151 2.34 6.44 10.20
CA LEU A 151 3.68 6.61 10.78
C LEU A 151 3.99 5.54 11.84
N ASN A 152 3.01 5.18 12.66
CA ASN A 152 3.17 4.15 13.68
C ASN A 152 3.50 2.79 13.04
N LEU A 153 2.74 2.38 12.02
CA LEU A 153 2.97 1.15 11.28
C LEU A 153 4.35 1.15 10.59
N LYS A 154 4.62 2.22 9.82
CA LYS A 154 5.83 2.33 9.01
C LYS A 154 7.11 2.31 9.83
N TYR A 155 7.15 3.10 10.91
CA TYR A 155 8.40 3.33 11.64
C TYR A 155 8.50 2.50 12.92
N ARG A 156 7.47 2.52 13.76
CA ARG A 156 7.55 1.90 15.09
C ARG A 156 7.27 0.41 15.05
N VAL A 157 6.14 0.01 14.47
CA VAL A 157 5.73 -1.41 14.40
C VAL A 157 6.71 -2.21 13.56
N ARG A 158 7.06 -1.71 12.38
CA ARG A 158 8.07 -2.37 11.53
C ARG A 158 9.40 -2.55 12.25
N SER A 159 9.90 -1.51 12.92
CA SER A 159 11.15 -1.60 13.67
C SER A 159 11.06 -2.61 14.80
N ALA A 160 9.97 -2.60 15.58
CA ALA A 160 9.78 -3.53 16.69
C ALA A 160 9.71 -4.99 16.21
N LEU A 161 8.97 -5.25 15.13
CA LEU A 161 8.90 -6.58 14.53
C LEU A 161 10.25 -7.05 13.99
N SER A 162 10.97 -6.18 13.28
CA SER A 162 12.29 -6.53 12.72
C SER A 162 13.31 -6.82 13.83
N THR A 163 13.36 -5.99 14.87
CA THR A 163 14.25 -6.23 16.03
C THR A 163 13.92 -7.55 16.72
N ALA A 164 12.65 -7.81 17.01
CA ALA A 164 12.24 -9.06 17.64
C ALA A 164 12.47 -10.27 16.73
N PHE A 165 12.37 -10.13 15.40
CA PHE A 165 12.73 -11.17 14.44
C PHE A 165 14.24 -11.46 14.45
N ASP A 166 15.08 -10.42 14.56
CA ASP A 166 16.53 -10.57 14.63
C ASP A 166 17.01 -11.26 15.91
N GLU A 167 16.25 -11.15 17.00
CA GLU A 167 16.51 -11.80 18.29
C GLU A 167 16.06 -13.27 18.36
N LEU A 168 15.36 -13.79 17.34
CA LEU A 168 14.95 -15.20 17.30
C LEU A 168 16.16 -16.13 17.12
N GLU A 169 16.24 -17.18 17.94
CA GLU A 169 17.27 -18.22 17.81
C GLU A 169 17.16 -18.98 16.49
N THR A 170 15.93 -19.25 16.06
CA THR A 170 15.61 -19.90 14.78
C THR A 170 14.62 -19.03 14.04
N LYS A 171 15.01 -18.56 12.85
CA LYS A 171 14.18 -17.69 12.01
C LYS A 171 14.17 -18.17 10.56
N PRO A 172 13.08 -17.94 9.82
CA PRO A 172 13.04 -18.11 8.38
C PRO A 172 14.16 -17.33 7.67
N GLU A 173 14.55 -17.80 6.49
CA GLU A 173 15.55 -17.13 5.65
C GLU A 173 15.08 -15.75 5.19
N SER A 174 13.78 -15.62 4.88
CA SER A 174 13.17 -14.37 4.42
C SER A 174 12.18 -13.83 5.43
N MET A 175 12.23 -12.53 5.69
CA MET A 175 11.30 -11.82 6.57
C MET A 175 10.16 -11.20 5.74
N VAL A 176 8.99 -11.84 5.78
CA VAL A 176 7.76 -11.29 5.19
C VAL A 176 6.94 -10.62 6.29
N ILE A 177 6.61 -9.34 6.13
CA ILE A 177 5.78 -8.60 7.10
C ILE A 177 4.37 -8.45 6.54
N ILE A 178 3.37 -8.86 7.33
CA ILE A 178 1.96 -8.68 6.99
C ILE A 178 1.34 -7.66 7.92
N HIS A 179 0.64 -6.68 7.34
CA HIS A 179 -0.21 -5.73 8.05
C HIS A 179 -1.66 -5.94 7.63
N VAL A 180 -2.53 -6.21 8.58
CA VAL A 180 -3.98 -6.21 8.39
C VAL A 180 -4.58 -5.05 9.15
N ILE A 181 -5.29 -4.16 8.46
CA ILE A 181 -6.03 -3.06 9.06
C ILE A 181 -7.50 -3.46 9.12
N ASP A 182 -7.99 -3.75 10.32
CA ASP A 182 -9.40 -4.02 10.59
C ASP A 182 -10.10 -2.70 10.93
N THR A 183 -10.77 -2.14 9.93
CA THR A 183 -11.42 -0.83 10.05
C THR A 183 -12.64 -0.86 10.97
N SER A 184 -13.25 -2.02 11.18
CA SER A 184 -14.39 -2.18 12.09
C SER A 184 -13.96 -2.05 13.56
N LYS A 185 -12.76 -2.56 13.89
CA LYS A 185 -12.20 -2.53 15.25
C LYS A 185 -11.26 -1.36 15.52
N ASN A 186 -10.89 -0.60 14.49
CA ASN A 186 -9.82 0.40 14.56
C ASN A 186 -8.51 -0.19 15.09
N LEU A 187 -8.15 -1.38 14.61
CA LEU A 187 -6.93 -2.09 14.97
C LEU A 187 -6.12 -2.42 13.74
N ALA A 188 -4.80 -2.44 13.90
CA ALA A 188 -3.89 -3.07 12.95
C ALA A 188 -3.21 -4.26 13.59
N TYR A 189 -3.39 -5.42 12.96
CA TYR A 189 -2.68 -6.65 13.27
C TYR A 189 -1.43 -6.70 12.40
N SER A 190 -0.25 -6.79 12.99
CA SER A 190 1.00 -6.87 12.23
C SER A 190 1.78 -8.08 12.68
N PHE A 191 2.25 -8.88 11.73
CA PHE A 191 2.94 -10.11 12.05
C PHE A 191 3.94 -10.55 10.98
N ILE A 192 4.87 -11.40 11.40
CA ILE A 192 5.80 -12.13 10.54
C ILE A 192 5.53 -13.62 10.73
N PRO A 193 5.19 -14.37 9.67
CA PRO A 193 5.04 -15.81 9.74
C PRO A 193 6.41 -16.44 10.01
N LEU A 194 6.46 -17.35 10.98
CA LEU A 194 7.69 -18.09 11.32
C LEU A 194 7.70 -19.48 10.69
N GLU A 195 6.55 -19.91 10.15
CA GLU A 195 6.33 -21.19 9.48
C GLU A 195 5.50 -20.95 8.21
N ASN A 196 5.68 -21.79 7.20
CA ASN A 196 4.95 -21.76 5.92
C ASN A 196 4.92 -20.36 5.27
N VAL A 197 6.06 -19.66 5.26
CA VAL A 197 6.19 -18.29 4.73
C VAL A 197 5.78 -18.22 3.26
N GLU A 198 6.03 -19.29 2.51
CA GLU A 198 5.68 -19.44 1.10
C GLU A 198 4.19 -19.30 0.80
N GLU A 199 3.30 -19.57 1.77
CA GLU A 199 1.84 -19.40 1.59
C GLU A 199 1.44 -17.92 1.44
N PHE A 200 2.31 -16.99 1.83
CA PHE A 200 2.10 -15.55 1.69
C PHE A 200 2.73 -14.96 0.43
N ILE A 201 3.63 -15.71 -0.21
CA ILE A 201 4.32 -15.27 -1.41
C ILE A 201 3.37 -15.42 -2.59
N ASP A 202 3.06 -14.30 -3.22
CA ASP A 202 2.13 -14.28 -4.33
C ASP A 202 2.78 -14.76 -5.64
N ALA A 203 1.97 -15.19 -6.61
CA ALA A 203 2.48 -15.78 -7.85
C ALA A 203 3.28 -14.82 -8.74
N GLN A 204 3.17 -13.51 -8.52
CA GLN A 204 3.87 -12.48 -9.27
C GLN A 204 5.19 -12.05 -8.61
N PHE A 205 5.51 -12.56 -7.42
CA PHE A 205 6.78 -12.29 -6.75
C PHE A 205 7.95 -12.81 -7.57
N LEU A 206 8.94 -11.94 -7.78
CA LEU A 206 10.14 -12.23 -8.56
C LEU A 206 11.37 -12.36 -7.67
N GLN A 207 12.24 -13.31 -8.01
CA GLN A 207 13.57 -13.35 -7.43
C GLN A 207 14.42 -12.18 -7.94
N GLN A 208 15.48 -11.84 -7.21
CA GLN A 208 16.28 -10.64 -7.46
C GLN A 208 16.75 -10.52 -8.92
N ASP A 209 17.32 -11.59 -9.48
CA ASP A 209 17.86 -11.60 -10.85
C ASP A 209 16.76 -11.39 -11.91
N GLU A 210 15.59 -12.01 -11.71
CA GLU A 210 14.44 -11.87 -12.61
C GLU A 210 13.83 -10.47 -12.53
N LEU A 211 13.77 -9.91 -11.32
CA LEU A 211 13.30 -8.56 -11.08
C LEU A 211 14.20 -7.53 -11.78
N GLU A 212 15.51 -7.67 -11.62
CA GLU A 212 16.49 -6.78 -12.28
C GLU A 212 16.40 -6.89 -13.80
N ALA A 213 16.26 -8.10 -14.34
CA ALA A 213 16.06 -8.31 -15.77
C ALA A 213 14.76 -7.66 -16.28
N LYS A 214 13.65 -7.79 -15.54
CA LYS A 214 12.36 -7.18 -15.88
C LYS A 214 12.43 -5.65 -15.90
N LEU A 215 13.06 -5.06 -14.88
CA LEU A 215 13.20 -3.60 -14.78
C LEU A 215 14.17 -3.04 -15.81
N ALA A 216 15.22 -3.77 -16.16
CA ALA A 216 16.13 -3.38 -17.22
C ALA A 216 15.44 -3.34 -18.59
N ARG A 217 14.57 -4.32 -18.90
CA ARG A 217 13.77 -4.34 -20.13
C ARG A 217 12.79 -3.17 -20.19
N GLN A 218 12.05 -2.90 -19.10
CA GLN A 218 11.13 -1.75 -19.06
C GLN A 218 11.82 -0.42 -19.33
N LYS A 219 13.04 -0.24 -18.81
CA LYS A 219 13.82 0.98 -19.08
C LYS A 219 14.19 1.11 -20.56
N PHE A 220 14.60 0.00 -21.18
CA PHE A 220 14.92 -0.02 -22.60
C PHE A 220 13.71 0.32 -23.48
N ASP A 221 12.55 -0.28 -23.19
CA ASP A 221 11.30 -0.02 -23.93
C ASP A 221 10.81 1.42 -23.77
N SER A 222 11.02 2.05 -22.60
CA SER A 222 10.67 3.46 -22.39
C SER A 222 11.57 4.43 -23.18
N ASP A 223 12.85 4.08 -23.34
CA ASP A 223 13.83 4.91 -24.04
C ASP A 223 13.61 4.91 -25.57
N GLU A 224 13.13 3.80 -26.16
CA GLU A 224 12.82 3.72 -27.60
C GLU A 224 11.56 4.53 -28.00
N SER A 225 10.58 4.68 -27.10
CA SER A 225 9.35 5.44 -27.39
C SER A 225 9.51 6.97 -27.41
N SER A 226 10.68 7.48 -27.04
CA SER A 226 10.95 8.92 -26.90
C SER A 226 11.74 9.53 -28.08
N SER A 227 11.87 8.83 -29.21
CA SER A 227 12.66 9.26 -30.37
C SER A 227 11.85 9.29 -31.67
N GLU A 228 10.74 10.02 -31.70
CA GLU A 228 10.16 10.53 -32.95
C GLU A 228 10.27 12.05 -32.98
N SER A 229 11.48 12.55 -33.25
CA SER A 229 11.68 13.91 -33.73
C SER A 229 11.29 13.92 -35.21
N GLU A 230 10.09 14.42 -35.52
CA GLU A 230 9.75 14.77 -36.90
C GLU A 230 10.79 15.77 -37.44
N PRO A 231 11.41 15.53 -38.61
CA PRO A 231 12.25 16.53 -39.22
C PRO A 231 11.36 17.62 -39.81
N ASP A 232 11.47 18.84 -39.27
CA ASP A 232 11.01 20.07 -39.92
C ASP A 232 11.74 20.20 -41.27
N LEU A 233 11.08 19.74 -42.33
CA LEU A 233 11.48 20.01 -43.71
C LEU A 233 11.11 21.46 -44.04
N SER A 234 12.11 22.32 -43.89
CA SER A 234 12.17 23.61 -44.56
C SER A 234 12.33 23.41 -46.07
N GLU A 235 11.25 23.59 -46.82
CA GLU A 235 11.35 23.94 -48.24
C GLU A 235 10.59 25.24 -48.51
N ASN A 236 11.40 26.28 -48.65
CA ASN A 236 11.11 27.55 -49.28
C ASN A 236 10.98 27.34 -50.79
N GLU A 237 9.88 27.75 -51.43
CA GLU A 237 9.87 28.45 -52.73
C GLU A 237 8.45 28.73 -53.28
N GLY A 238 8.23 30.00 -53.67
CA GLY A 238 7.25 30.46 -54.67
C GLY A 238 5.85 30.80 -54.13
N GLY A 239 5.27 31.97 -54.37
CA GLY A 239 5.57 33.10 -55.26
C GLY A 239 4.34 34.02 -55.23
N ASP A 240 4.60 35.32 -55.39
CA ASP A 240 3.62 36.40 -55.41
C ASP A 240 2.42 36.15 -56.35
N GLU A 241 1.22 36.57 -55.94
CA GLU A 241 0.32 37.42 -56.73
C GLU A 241 -0.92 37.81 -55.90
N ALA A 242 -0.92 39.03 -55.36
CA ALA A 242 -2.12 39.75 -54.99
C ALA A 242 -2.44 40.71 -56.14
N ASN A 243 -3.59 40.53 -56.78
CA ASN A 243 -4.14 41.54 -57.67
C ASN A 243 -5.58 41.81 -57.25
N ASP A 244 -5.84 43.07 -56.93
CA ASP A 244 -7.16 43.68 -56.80
C ASP A 244 -7.93 43.56 -58.13
N GLU A 245 -9.25 43.40 -58.07
CA GLU A 245 -10.19 44.30 -58.77
C GLU A 245 -11.67 43.98 -58.44
N GLU A 246 -12.41 45.08 -58.32
CA GLU A 246 -13.83 45.25 -58.00
C GLU A 246 -14.80 44.74 -59.09
N GLN A 247 -16.11 44.87 -58.77
CA GLN A 247 -17.33 44.87 -59.61
C GLN A 247 -18.12 43.54 -59.54
N GLU A 248 -19.40 43.47 -59.17
CA GLU A 248 -20.53 44.44 -59.11
C GLU A 248 -21.39 44.23 -57.86
#